data_AF-A0A1C0V178-F1
#
_entry.id   AF-A0A1C0V178-F1
#
_cell.length_a   1.000
_cell.length_b   1.000
_cell.length_c   1.000
_cell.angle_alpha   90.00
_cell.angle_beta   90.00
_cell.angle_gamma   90.00
#
_symmetry.space_group_name_H-M   'P 1'
#
loop_
_entity.id
_entity.type
_entity.pdbx_description
1 polymer ?
#
loop_
_entity_poly.entity_id
_entity_poly.type
_entity_poly.pdbx_seq_one_letter_code
_entity_poly.pdbx_strand_id
1 'polypeptide(L)'
;MKSTIGLGFAKTLVVTLLTTGVALPAVALPVATAHSATAAQTDKQTQKKRIVVLDFYYGNTGDTGYWSSYRGGAAGTGVSELVTNALVEGGKYRVADRSQVARTDGEVSTARAVEIGKANGVDAVIIGTVTQFTVESRRASGGAFGIGGNSEETIARVKLSARIVDTATGDILGTARGEAEASSRSGGGSVFGVGGSSSSADGNALLSKAVEEAVGKLATDIQAKF
;
A
#
# COMPACT_ATOMS: atom_id res chain seq x y z
N MET A 1 -54.51 -26.99 -69.36
CA MET A 1 -55.75 -26.59 -70.04
C MET A 1 -56.86 -26.42 -69.00
N LYS A 2 -57.54 -25.25 -69.01
CA LYS A 2 -58.81 -24.88 -68.31
C LYS A 2 -58.70 -24.73 -66.78
N SER A 3 -58.61 -23.55 -66.15
CA SER A 3 -59.39 -22.28 -66.14
C SER A 3 -60.81 -22.38 -65.55
N THR A 4 -61.04 -21.74 -64.38
CA THR A 4 -62.23 -20.95 -63.92
C THR A 4 -61.92 -20.49 -62.48
N ILE A 5 -61.76 -19.23 -62.05
CA ILE A 5 -62.53 -17.96 -62.09
C ILE A 5 -63.94 -18.07 -61.49
N GLY A 6 -64.18 -17.35 -60.38
CA GLY A 6 -65.50 -17.14 -59.78
C GLY A 6 -65.45 -16.09 -58.66
N LEU A 7 -65.52 -14.82 -59.04
CA LEU A 7 -65.67 -13.63 -58.20
C LEU A 7 -67.17 -13.45 -57.85
N GLY A 8 -67.51 -13.16 -56.58
CA GLY A 8 -68.90 -12.94 -56.15
C GLY A 8 -69.00 -11.88 -55.06
N PHE A 9 -69.45 -10.69 -55.46
CA PHE A 9 -69.64 -9.48 -54.68
C PHE A 9 -70.93 -9.48 -53.82
N ALA A 10 -70.88 -8.67 -52.76
CA ALA A 10 -71.97 -7.87 -52.17
C ALA A 10 -73.06 -8.55 -51.31
N LYS A 11 -73.21 -8.09 -50.06
CA LYS A 11 -74.25 -7.10 -49.71
C LYS A 11 -74.17 -6.62 -48.25
N THR A 12 -74.26 -5.30 -48.12
CA THR A 12 -74.52 -4.46 -46.96
C THR A 12 -75.76 -4.89 -46.15
N LEU A 13 -75.67 -4.85 -44.81
CA LEU A 13 -76.75 -4.31 -43.97
C LEU A 13 -76.20 -3.91 -42.58
N VAL A 14 -76.38 -2.64 -42.23
CA VAL A 14 -76.19 -2.07 -40.89
C VAL A 14 -77.54 -2.14 -40.17
N VAL A 15 -77.60 -2.68 -38.94
CA VAL A 15 -78.65 -2.33 -37.97
C VAL A 15 -78.05 -2.31 -36.56
N THR A 16 -78.15 -1.13 -35.96
CA THR A 16 -77.90 -0.77 -34.56
C THR A 16 -79.07 -1.19 -33.68
N LEU A 17 -78.85 -1.82 -32.51
CA LEU A 17 -79.61 -1.48 -31.30
C LEU A 17 -78.96 -1.97 -29.99
N LEU A 18 -78.75 -0.98 -29.13
CA LEU A 18 -78.49 -0.98 -27.69
C LEU A 18 -79.42 -1.94 -26.90
N THR A 19 -78.90 -2.76 -25.98
CA THR A 19 -78.92 -2.52 -24.52
C THR A 19 -78.59 -3.77 -23.67
N THR A 20 -77.68 -3.55 -22.73
CA THR A 20 -77.59 -4.12 -21.36
C THR A 20 -77.62 -5.63 -21.15
N GLY A 21 -76.42 -6.16 -20.85
CA GLY A 21 -76.23 -7.43 -20.14
C GLY A 21 -74.85 -7.44 -19.51
N VAL A 22 -74.76 -7.02 -18.25
CA VAL A 22 -73.55 -7.08 -17.43
C VAL A 22 -73.25 -8.55 -17.13
N ALA A 23 -72.12 -9.05 -17.64
CA ALA A 23 -71.47 -10.26 -17.16
C ALA A 23 -69.96 -10.03 -17.14
N LEU A 24 -69.37 -10.20 -15.96
CA LEU A 24 -67.96 -9.97 -15.62
C LEU A 24 -67.04 -10.79 -16.55
N PRO A 25 -66.08 -10.18 -17.27
CA PRO A 25 -64.96 -10.95 -17.79
C PRO A 25 -63.89 -11.07 -16.70
N ALA A 26 -63.49 -12.30 -16.41
CA ALA A 26 -62.26 -12.59 -15.69
C ALA A 26 -61.08 -11.95 -16.46
N VAL A 27 -60.51 -10.89 -15.92
CA VAL A 27 -59.28 -10.30 -16.44
C VAL A 27 -58.14 -11.25 -16.08
N ALA A 28 -57.74 -12.08 -17.06
CA ALA A 28 -56.43 -12.71 -17.03
C ALA A 28 -55.38 -11.61 -17.30
N LEU A 29 -54.68 -11.19 -16.26
CA LEU A 29 -53.49 -10.33 -16.39
C LEU A 29 -52.38 -11.15 -17.05
N PRO A 30 -51.77 -10.71 -18.17
CA PRO A 30 -50.44 -11.16 -18.50
C PRO A 30 -49.47 -10.48 -17.53
N VAL A 31 -49.08 -11.18 -16.46
CA VAL A 31 -47.79 -10.92 -15.80
C VAL A 31 -46.71 -11.39 -16.78
N ALA A 32 -46.32 -10.48 -17.68
CA ALA A 32 -45.06 -10.57 -18.37
C ALA A 32 -44.11 -9.63 -17.63
N THR A 33 -43.32 -10.25 -16.75
CA THR A 33 -42.14 -9.72 -16.08
C THR A 33 -41.31 -8.85 -17.03
N ALA A 34 -41.42 -7.53 -16.86
CA ALA A 34 -40.40 -6.61 -17.34
C ALA A 34 -39.10 -6.98 -16.62
N HIS A 35 -38.23 -7.73 -17.31
CA HIS A 35 -36.86 -7.91 -16.87
C HIS A 35 -36.20 -6.54 -16.95
N SER A 36 -35.96 -5.97 -15.77
CA SER A 36 -35.13 -4.79 -15.56
C SER A 36 -33.86 -4.93 -16.39
N ALA A 37 -33.73 -4.11 -17.41
CA ALA A 37 -32.47 -3.94 -18.13
C ALA A 37 -31.45 -3.42 -17.11
N THR A 38 -30.55 -4.31 -16.73
CA THR A 38 -29.25 -4.09 -16.10
C THR A 38 -28.82 -2.63 -16.10
N ALA A 39 -29.00 -1.99 -14.95
CA ALA A 39 -28.19 -0.86 -14.54
C ALA A 39 -26.77 -1.36 -14.27
N ALA A 40 -26.02 -1.67 -15.33
CA ALA A 40 -24.57 -1.64 -15.28
C ALA A 40 -24.16 -0.16 -15.39
N GLN A 41 -24.51 0.61 -14.36
CA GLN A 41 -23.79 1.83 -14.07
C GLN A 41 -22.37 1.39 -13.77
N THR A 42 -21.53 1.51 -14.79
CA THR A 42 -20.10 1.36 -14.66
C THR A 42 -19.67 2.46 -13.71
N ASP A 43 -19.53 2.11 -12.43
CA ASP A 43 -18.69 2.82 -11.50
C ASP A 43 -17.31 2.91 -12.18
N LYS A 44 -17.07 4.02 -12.88
CA LYS A 44 -15.73 4.57 -13.03
C LYS A 44 -15.29 5.10 -11.66
N GLN A 45 -15.38 4.26 -10.62
CA GLN A 45 -14.45 4.36 -9.53
C GLN A 45 -13.09 4.19 -10.18
N THR A 46 -12.31 5.27 -10.18
CA THR A 46 -10.89 5.24 -10.54
C THR A 46 -10.29 4.01 -9.89
N GLN A 47 -10.07 2.94 -10.67
CA GLN A 47 -9.60 1.66 -10.16
C GLN A 47 -8.28 1.92 -9.47
N LYS A 48 -8.25 1.78 -8.13
CA LYS A 48 -7.03 1.98 -7.36
C LYS A 48 -5.95 1.05 -7.90
N LYS A 49 -4.80 1.62 -8.26
CA LYS A 49 -3.64 0.84 -8.71
C LYS A 49 -3.33 -0.23 -7.67
N ARG A 50 -3.17 -1.47 -8.13
CA ARG A 50 -2.74 -2.59 -7.32
C ARG A 50 -1.23 -2.61 -7.30
N ILE A 51 -0.62 -2.58 -6.12
CA ILE A 51 0.83 -2.52 -5.95
C ILE A 51 1.32 -3.63 -5.05
N VAL A 52 2.60 -3.98 -5.13
CA VAL A 52 3.26 -4.87 -4.17
C VAL A 52 4.59 -4.27 -3.72
N VAL A 53 4.94 -4.50 -2.45
CA VAL A 53 6.21 -4.07 -1.85
C VAL A 53 7.10 -5.30 -1.69
N LEU A 54 8.29 -5.27 -2.28
CA LEU A 54 9.27 -6.35 -2.12
C LEU A 54 10.14 -6.13 -0.86
N ASP A 55 10.91 -7.15 -0.50
CA ASP A 55 11.86 -7.05 0.60
C ASP A 55 12.87 -5.92 0.34
N PHE A 56 13.16 -5.15 1.38
CA PHE A 56 14.15 -4.10 1.27
C PHE A 56 15.55 -4.69 1.33
N TYR A 57 16.37 -4.35 0.34
CA TYR A 57 17.77 -4.73 0.29
C TYR A 57 18.64 -3.79 1.11
N TYR A 58 19.64 -4.31 1.83
CA TYR A 58 20.63 -3.48 2.51
C TYR A 58 21.76 -3.11 1.56
N GLY A 59 21.76 -1.86 1.10
CA GLY A 59 22.77 -1.36 0.15
C GLY A 59 24.00 -0.74 0.82
N ASN A 60 24.04 -0.67 2.15
CA ASN A 60 25.16 -0.09 2.88
C ASN A 60 26.25 -1.13 3.17
N THR A 61 27.52 -0.72 3.05
CA THR A 61 28.68 -1.58 3.33
C THR A 61 29.13 -1.53 4.79
N GLY A 62 28.65 -0.55 5.57
CA GLY A 62 28.91 -0.48 7.01
C GLY A 62 27.96 -1.40 7.79
N ASP A 63 28.30 -2.67 7.93
CA ASP A 63 27.55 -3.58 8.82
C ASP A 63 27.80 -3.20 10.28
N THR A 64 26.76 -2.68 10.93
CA THR A 64 26.80 -2.34 12.36
C THR A 64 26.24 -3.47 13.25
N GLY A 65 25.89 -4.62 12.67
CA GLY A 65 25.23 -5.74 13.34
C GLY A 65 23.74 -5.48 13.65
N TYR A 66 23.34 -4.22 13.78
CA TYR A 66 21.94 -3.83 13.98
C TYR A 66 21.04 -4.26 12.84
N TRP A 67 21.49 -4.15 11.59
CA TRP A 67 20.72 -4.65 10.45
C TRP A 67 20.52 -6.17 10.53
N SER A 68 21.61 -6.92 10.71
CA SER A 68 21.63 -8.39 10.74
C SER A 68 20.85 -9.00 11.91
N SER A 69 20.62 -8.23 12.99
CA SER A 69 19.84 -8.66 14.16
C SER A 69 18.41 -8.12 14.20
N TYR A 70 18.09 -7.08 13.41
CA TYR A 70 16.77 -6.46 13.43
C TYR A 70 15.68 -7.45 13.00
N ARG A 71 14.60 -7.51 13.80
CA ARG A 71 13.47 -8.44 13.62
C ARG A 71 13.92 -9.91 13.51
N GLY A 72 14.93 -10.30 14.28
CA GLY A 72 15.45 -11.68 14.29
C GLY A 72 16.15 -12.08 12.99
N GLY A 73 16.83 -11.13 12.33
CA GLY A 73 17.53 -11.34 11.06
C GLY A 73 16.66 -11.21 9.82
N ALA A 74 15.41 -10.78 9.97
CA ALA A 74 14.47 -10.54 8.88
C ALA A 74 14.28 -9.04 8.59
N ALA A 75 15.34 -8.24 8.68
CA ALA A 75 15.24 -6.79 8.65
C ALA A 75 14.59 -6.23 7.36
N GLY A 76 15.00 -6.74 6.20
CA GLY A 76 14.41 -6.34 4.90
C GLY A 76 12.92 -6.63 4.82
N THR A 77 12.50 -7.79 5.31
CA THR A 77 11.10 -8.16 5.42
C THR A 77 10.35 -7.27 6.41
N GLY A 78 10.92 -7.05 7.60
CA GLY A 78 10.30 -6.20 8.62
C GLY A 78 10.09 -4.76 8.15
N VAL A 79 11.04 -4.19 7.40
CA VAL A 79 10.86 -2.85 6.80
C VAL A 79 9.77 -2.87 5.73
N SER A 80 9.76 -3.87 4.83
CA SER A 80 8.74 -3.98 3.78
C SER A 80 7.31 -4.14 4.35
N GLU A 81 7.17 -4.83 5.49
CA GLU A 81 5.90 -5.01 6.19
C GLU A 81 5.39 -3.68 6.77
N LEU A 82 6.27 -2.91 7.43
CA LEU A 82 5.92 -1.58 7.93
C LEU A 82 5.50 -0.64 6.80
N VAL A 83 6.20 -0.68 5.66
CA VAL A 83 5.84 0.10 4.46
C VAL A 83 4.48 -0.34 3.91
N THR A 84 4.25 -1.66 3.84
CA THR A 84 2.97 -2.23 3.39
C THR A 84 1.83 -1.74 4.26
N ASN A 85 1.98 -1.79 5.58
CA ASN A 85 0.98 -1.32 6.54
C ASN A 85 0.68 0.17 6.35
N ALA A 86 1.71 1.01 6.27
CA ALA A 86 1.55 2.45 6.05
C ALA A 86 0.85 2.79 4.72
N LEU A 87 1.09 2.02 3.66
CA LEU A 87 0.42 2.20 2.36
C LEU A 87 -1.04 1.73 2.37
N VAL A 88 -1.34 0.64 3.10
CA VAL A 88 -2.71 0.16 3.31
C VAL A 88 -3.52 1.17 4.12
N GLU A 89 -2.95 1.69 5.22
CA GLU A 89 -3.56 2.73 6.06
C GLU A 89 -3.83 4.02 5.27
N GLY A 90 -2.93 4.39 4.34
CA GLY A 90 -3.12 5.55 3.46
C GLY A 90 -4.27 5.40 2.45
N GLY A 91 -4.75 4.17 2.18
CA GLY A 91 -5.96 3.90 1.41
C GLY A 91 -5.94 4.29 -0.08
N LYS A 92 -4.84 4.83 -0.61
CA LYS A 92 -4.71 5.25 -2.03
C LYS A 92 -4.58 4.07 -3.01
N TYR A 93 -4.08 2.93 -2.54
CA TYR A 93 -3.75 1.77 -3.37
C TYR A 93 -4.47 0.51 -2.90
N ARG A 94 -4.51 -0.51 -3.77
CA ARG A 94 -4.72 -1.88 -3.34
C ARG A 94 -3.35 -2.51 -3.16
N VAL A 95 -2.95 -2.85 -1.95
CA VAL A 95 -1.64 -3.47 -1.72
C VAL A 95 -1.83 -4.98 -1.73
N ALA A 96 -1.12 -5.67 -2.61
CA ALA A 96 -1.08 -7.12 -2.64
C ALA A 96 -0.28 -7.62 -1.43
N ASP A 97 -0.75 -8.72 -0.84
CA ASP A 97 -0.09 -9.32 0.30
C ASP A 97 1.29 -9.86 -0.11
N ARG A 98 2.31 -9.57 0.71
CA ARG A 98 3.68 -10.00 0.49
C ARG A 98 3.80 -11.53 0.44
N SER A 99 2.96 -12.28 1.15
CA SER A 99 2.95 -13.75 1.14
C SER A 99 2.66 -14.36 -0.23
N GLN A 100 2.08 -13.59 -1.17
CA GLN A 100 1.86 -14.02 -2.55
C GLN A 100 3.16 -13.97 -3.38
N VAL A 101 4.18 -13.27 -2.90
CA VAL A 101 5.47 -13.10 -3.56
C VAL A 101 6.53 -13.92 -2.83
N ALA A 102 7.33 -14.68 -3.58
CA ALA A 102 8.49 -15.36 -3.01
C ALA A 102 9.46 -14.34 -2.42
N ARG A 103 10.11 -14.71 -1.31
CA ARG A 103 11.17 -13.89 -0.68
C ARG A 103 12.21 -13.52 -1.73
N THR A 104 12.63 -12.26 -1.73
CA THR A 104 13.68 -11.78 -2.62
C THR A 104 14.95 -11.55 -1.82
N ASP A 105 15.99 -12.31 -2.15
CA ASP A 105 17.32 -12.12 -1.56
C ASP A 105 18.12 -11.16 -2.43
N GLY A 106 18.76 -10.17 -1.82
CA GLY A 106 19.59 -9.20 -2.52
C GLY A 106 18.82 -8.07 -3.22
N GLU A 107 19.55 -7.29 -4.03
CA GLU A 107 18.96 -6.20 -4.82
C GLU A 107 18.13 -6.77 -5.99
N VAL A 108 16.88 -6.33 -6.10
CA VAL A 108 15.99 -6.72 -7.19
C VAL A 108 16.13 -5.72 -8.35
N SER A 109 16.49 -6.22 -9.54
CA SER A 109 16.53 -5.41 -10.76
C SER A 109 15.13 -5.03 -11.23
N THR A 110 15.02 -3.94 -12.00
CA THR A 110 13.75 -3.53 -12.62
C THR A 110 13.13 -4.64 -13.47
N ALA A 111 13.95 -5.36 -14.25
CA ALA A 111 13.48 -6.48 -15.06
C ALA A 111 12.85 -7.59 -14.20
N ARG A 112 13.52 -7.95 -13.10
CA ARG A 112 13.00 -8.97 -12.17
C ARG A 112 11.74 -8.49 -11.45
N ALA A 113 11.67 -7.20 -11.10
CA ALA A 113 10.48 -6.60 -10.50
C ALA A 113 9.28 -6.68 -11.46
N VAL A 114 9.47 -6.42 -12.76
CA VAL A 114 8.42 -6.55 -13.78
C VAL A 114 7.90 -7.99 -13.86
N GLU A 115 8.78 -8.99 -13.86
CA GLU A 115 8.38 -10.40 -13.88
C GLU A 115 7.53 -10.77 -12.66
N ILE A 116 7.99 -10.38 -11.47
CA ILE A 116 7.26 -10.60 -10.22
C ILE A 116 5.89 -9.91 -10.28
N GLY A 117 5.85 -8.67 -10.76
CA GLY A 117 4.62 -7.90 -10.85
C GLY A 117 3.60 -8.52 -11.79
N LYS A 118 4.03 -8.95 -12.99
CA LYS A 118 3.18 -9.66 -13.95
C LYS A 118 2.66 -10.98 -13.39
N ALA A 119 3.51 -11.76 -12.72
CA ALA A 119 3.11 -13.04 -12.11
C ALA A 119 2.04 -12.87 -11.00
N ASN A 120 2.01 -11.71 -10.34
CA ASN A 120 1.08 -11.43 -9.25
C ASN A 120 -0.13 -10.56 -9.67
N GLY A 121 -0.19 -10.14 -10.93
CA GLY A 121 -1.26 -9.29 -11.46
C GLY A 121 -1.38 -7.96 -10.72
N VAL A 122 -0.24 -7.31 -10.45
CA VAL A 122 -0.18 -5.96 -9.88
C VAL A 122 0.24 -4.95 -10.96
N ASP A 123 -0.18 -3.71 -10.83
CA ASP A 123 0.10 -2.64 -11.80
C ASP A 123 1.52 -2.08 -11.62
N ALA A 124 2.00 -2.00 -10.37
CA ALA A 124 3.35 -1.53 -10.05
C ALA A 124 4.02 -2.33 -8.93
N VAL A 125 5.34 -2.39 -8.96
CA VAL A 125 6.18 -3.03 -7.94
C VAL A 125 7.07 -1.99 -7.28
N ILE A 126 7.12 -2.02 -5.95
CA ILE A 126 8.00 -1.17 -5.14
C ILE A 126 9.23 -1.99 -4.75
N ILE A 127 10.39 -1.59 -5.25
CA ILE A 127 11.69 -2.14 -4.87
C ILE A 127 12.39 -1.16 -3.93
N GLY A 128 12.86 -1.67 -2.79
CA GLY A 128 13.40 -0.86 -1.70
C GLY A 128 14.87 -1.12 -1.43
N THR A 129 15.59 -0.06 -1.06
CA THR A 129 16.97 -0.13 -0.59
C THR A 129 17.12 0.67 0.70
N VAL A 130 17.71 0.04 1.71
CA VAL A 130 18.15 0.66 2.95
C VAL A 130 19.59 1.14 2.76
N THR A 131 19.79 2.45 2.74
CA THR A 131 21.09 3.08 2.51
C THR A 131 21.79 3.48 3.80
N GLN A 132 21.05 3.57 4.92
CA GLN A 132 21.61 3.76 6.25
C GLN A 132 20.75 3.05 7.28
N PHE A 133 21.41 2.31 8.17
CA PHE A 133 20.78 1.63 9.31
C PHE A 133 21.83 1.51 10.41
N THR A 134 22.02 2.59 11.16
CA THR A 134 23.12 2.72 12.11
C THR A 134 22.62 3.19 13.48
N VAL A 135 23.33 2.77 14.53
CA VAL A 135 23.25 3.34 15.87
C VAL A 135 24.66 3.73 16.27
N GLU A 136 24.83 4.98 16.68
CA GLU A 136 26.12 5.59 17.01
C GLU A 136 26.03 6.21 18.41
N SER A 137 27.02 5.93 19.27
CA SER A 137 27.13 6.55 20.59
C SER A 137 28.33 7.48 20.66
N ARG A 138 28.11 8.73 21.10
CA ARG A 138 29.12 9.77 21.30
C ARG A 138 29.26 10.04 22.78
N ARG A 139 30.47 9.91 23.32
CA ARG A 139 30.77 10.23 24.72
C ARG A 139 31.59 11.50 24.80
N ALA A 140 31.17 12.40 25.68
CA ALA A 140 31.89 13.61 26.05
C ALA A 140 32.17 13.58 27.55
N SER A 141 33.44 13.63 27.93
CA SER A 141 33.89 13.75 29.32
C SER A 141 34.52 15.12 29.52
N GLY A 142 34.05 15.89 30.50
CA GLY A 142 34.62 17.18 30.86
C GLY A 142 34.60 17.41 32.36
N GLY A 143 35.73 17.82 32.94
CA GLY A 143 35.81 18.17 34.35
C GLY A 143 37.05 18.98 34.71
N ALA A 144 36.86 19.99 35.55
CA ALA A 144 37.91 20.80 36.17
C ALA A 144 37.50 21.12 37.62
N PHE A 145 38.48 21.20 38.54
CA PHE A 145 38.26 21.54 39.95
C PHE A 145 37.24 20.66 40.71
N GLY A 146 37.32 19.33 40.58
CA GLY A 146 36.49 18.39 41.37
C GLY A 146 35.02 18.31 40.94
N ILE A 147 34.62 19.05 39.90
CA ILE A 147 33.34 18.91 39.20
C ILE A 147 33.61 18.20 37.89
N GLY A 148 33.08 16.99 37.75
CA GLY A 148 33.16 16.17 36.55
C GLY A 148 31.77 15.80 36.05
N GLY A 149 31.58 15.92 34.74
CA GLY A 149 30.36 15.48 34.07
C GLY A 149 30.70 14.53 32.92
N ASN A 150 29.98 13.43 32.86
CA ASN A 150 29.97 12.54 31.70
C ASN A 150 28.66 12.76 30.96
N SER A 151 28.73 12.98 29.66
CA SER A 151 27.58 13.03 28.76
C SER A 151 27.74 11.97 27.68
N GLU A 152 26.70 11.19 27.45
CA GLU A 152 26.64 10.19 26.39
C GLU A 152 25.39 10.44 25.54
N GLU A 153 25.58 10.60 24.24
CA GLU A 153 24.54 10.78 23.24
C GLU A 153 24.51 9.55 22.33
N THR A 154 23.39 8.84 22.29
CA THR A 154 23.15 7.75 21.33
C THR A 154 22.20 8.21 20.24
N ILE A 155 22.54 7.94 18.98
CA ILE A 155 21.82 8.39 17.79
C ILE A 155 21.58 7.19 16.88
N ALA A 156 20.33 6.89 16.57
CA ALA A 156 19.94 5.95 15.54
C ALA A 156 19.57 6.70 14.25
N ARG A 157 20.06 6.23 13.10
CA ARG A 157 19.83 6.83 11.78
C ARG A 157 19.34 5.78 10.80
N VAL A 158 18.24 6.09 10.11
CA VAL A 158 17.65 5.23 9.09
C VAL A 158 17.42 6.03 7.82
N LYS A 159 17.89 5.51 6.70
CA LYS A 159 17.64 6.06 5.36
C LYS A 159 17.15 4.96 4.44
N LEU A 160 15.98 5.18 3.85
CA LEU A 160 15.27 4.31 2.95
C LEU A 160 15.11 5.01 1.61
N SER A 161 15.25 4.24 0.55
CA SER A 161 14.93 4.67 -0.81
C SER A 161 14.08 3.59 -1.48
N ALA A 162 13.17 4.00 -2.35
CA ALA A 162 12.36 3.08 -3.12
C ALA A 162 12.24 3.55 -4.56
N ARG A 163 12.12 2.59 -5.48
CA ARG A 163 11.76 2.82 -6.88
C ARG A 163 10.42 2.16 -7.15
N ILE A 164 9.58 2.85 -7.89
CA ILE A 164 8.24 2.39 -8.26
C ILE A 164 8.30 2.00 -9.72
N VAL A 165 8.17 0.71 -10.00
CA VAL A 165 8.32 0.14 -11.34
C VAL A 165 6.95 -0.19 -11.92
N ASP A 166 6.64 0.33 -13.10
CA ASP A 166 5.47 -0.04 -13.87
C ASP A 166 5.63 -1.47 -14.43
N THR A 167 4.65 -2.33 -14.21
CA THR A 167 4.72 -3.72 -14.66
C THR A 167 4.41 -3.91 -16.13
N ALA A 168 3.69 -2.97 -16.75
CA ALA A 168 3.33 -3.04 -18.16
C ALA A 168 4.50 -2.60 -19.04
N THR A 169 5.14 -1.48 -18.70
CA THR A 169 6.23 -0.89 -19.51
C THR A 169 7.62 -1.22 -18.99
N GLY A 170 7.78 -1.47 -17.69
CA GLY A 170 9.07 -1.57 -17.03
C GLY A 170 9.71 -0.23 -16.69
N ASP A 171 8.99 0.88 -16.87
CA ASP A 171 9.49 2.21 -16.54
C ASP A 171 9.48 2.45 -15.02
N ILE A 172 10.42 3.28 -14.55
CA ILE A 172 10.40 3.79 -13.19
C ILE A 172 9.44 4.99 -13.16
N LEU A 173 8.25 4.79 -12.59
CA LEU A 173 7.23 5.83 -12.43
C LEU A 173 7.68 6.93 -11.45
N GLY A 174 8.55 6.58 -10.51
CA GLY A 174 9.10 7.54 -9.56
C GLY A 174 10.03 6.88 -8.55
N THR A 175 10.70 7.74 -7.79
CA THR A 175 11.51 7.35 -6.64
C THR A 175 10.98 8.01 -5.38
N ALA A 176 11.00 7.28 -4.27
CA ALA A 176 10.62 7.81 -2.97
C ALA A 176 11.77 7.68 -1.96
N ARG A 177 11.81 8.59 -0.99
CA ARG A 177 12.82 8.58 0.09
C ARG A 177 12.17 8.75 1.47
N GLY A 178 12.74 8.09 2.46
CA GLY A 178 12.36 8.22 3.85
C GLY A 178 13.59 8.24 4.73
N GLU A 179 13.78 9.30 5.50
CA GLU A 179 14.95 9.48 6.36
C GLU A 179 14.52 9.95 7.74
N ALA A 180 15.08 9.34 8.78
CA ALA A 180 14.81 9.73 10.16
C ALA A 180 16.00 9.47 11.07
N GLU A 181 16.01 10.22 12.18
CA GLU A 181 16.99 10.15 13.24
C GLU A 181 16.27 10.15 14.58
N ALA A 182 16.66 9.25 15.47
CA ALA A 182 16.19 9.24 16.85
C ALA A 182 17.40 9.27 17.77
N SER A 183 17.43 10.20 18.73
CA SER A 183 18.53 10.34 19.66
C SER A 183 18.08 10.35 21.12
N SER A 184 18.98 9.93 22.00
CA SER A 184 18.85 10.03 23.44
C SER A 184 20.16 10.52 24.03
N ARG A 185 20.07 11.47 24.96
CA ARG A 185 21.21 11.96 25.73
C ARG A 185 21.03 11.53 27.18
N SER A 186 22.10 11.00 27.74
CA SER A 186 22.25 10.73 29.17
C SER A 186 23.43 11.53 29.69
N GLY A 187 23.30 12.03 30.92
CA GLY A 187 24.34 12.79 31.58
C GLY A 187 24.27 12.61 33.09
N GLY A 188 25.43 12.48 33.70
CA GLY A 188 25.58 12.42 35.16
C GLY A 188 26.66 13.41 35.60
N GLY A 189 26.30 14.31 36.50
CA GLY A 189 27.23 15.24 37.14
C GLY A 189 27.53 14.77 38.57
N SER A 190 28.79 14.78 38.96
CA SER A 190 29.20 14.62 40.35
C SER A 190 29.58 15.98 40.94
N VAL A 191 28.92 16.38 42.03
CA VAL A 191 29.28 17.55 42.83
C VAL A 191 29.65 17.05 44.22
N PHE A 192 30.91 17.25 44.64
CA PHE A 192 31.40 16.85 45.97
C PHE A 192 31.06 15.42 46.39
N GLY A 193 31.30 14.43 45.50
CA GLY A 193 31.11 13.01 45.81
C GLY A 193 29.66 12.51 45.80
N VAL A 194 28.68 13.40 45.57
CA VAL A 194 27.27 13.02 45.31
C VAL A 194 27.06 12.98 43.80
N GLY A 195 26.77 11.78 43.27
CA GLY A 195 26.50 11.55 41.85
C GLY A 195 25.02 11.27 41.59
N GLY A 196 24.44 11.91 40.57
CA GLY A 196 23.17 11.53 39.95
C GLY A 196 23.42 10.92 38.57
N SER A 197 22.83 9.75 38.30
CA SER A 197 22.93 9.11 36.98
C SER A 197 21.58 9.13 36.28
N SER A 198 21.55 9.51 35.00
CA SER A 198 20.41 9.29 34.11
C SER A 198 20.73 8.13 33.16
N SER A 199 19.77 7.23 32.91
CA SER A 199 19.94 6.06 32.05
C SER A 199 19.80 6.43 30.57
N SER A 200 20.73 5.98 29.73
CA SER A 200 20.67 6.07 28.26
C SER A 200 19.52 5.23 27.69
N ALA A 201 18.81 5.73 26.67
CA ALA A 201 17.82 4.91 25.97
C ALA A 201 18.47 3.78 25.16
N ASP A 202 17.82 2.62 25.11
CA ASP A 202 18.27 1.46 24.36
C ASP A 202 18.40 1.78 22.86
N GLY A 203 19.56 1.50 22.27
CA GLY A 203 19.82 1.74 20.85
C GLY A 203 18.80 1.07 19.92
N ASN A 204 18.27 -0.09 20.30
CA ASN A 204 17.20 -0.79 19.57
C ASN A 204 15.86 -0.06 19.60
N ALA A 205 15.54 0.63 20.69
CA ALA A 205 14.33 1.43 20.81
C ALA A 205 14.43 2.70 19.95
N LEU A 206 15.59 3.37 19.99
CA LEU A 206 15.87 4.51 19.10
C LEU A 206 15.83 4.08 17.63
N LEU A 207 16.40 2.93 17.30
CA LEU A 207 16.38 2.40 15.95
C LEU A 207 14.98 2.08 15.47
N SER A 208 14.16 1.43 16.29
CA SER A 208 12.75 1.15 15.97
C SER A 208 11.98 2.43 15.70
N LYS A 209 12.17 3.47 16.54
CA LYS A 209 11.56 4.79 16.34
C LYS A 209 12.00 5.44 15.03
N ALA A 210 13.29 5.41 14.72
CA ALA A 210 13.82 5.94 13.47
C ALA A 210 13.28 5.16 12.25
N VAL A 211 13.12 3.83 12.35
CA VAL A 211 12.52 3.02 11.28
C VAL A 211 11.07 3.43 11.04
N GLU A 212 10.26 3.52 12.08
CA GLU A 212 8.84 3.92 11.98
C GLU A 212 8.68 5.29 11.32
N GLU A 213 9.46 6.28 11.75
CA GLU A 213 9.41 7.62 11.19
C GLU A 213 9.91 7.66 9.72
N ALA A 214 11.01 6.95 9.41
CA ALA A 214 11.51 6.87 8.04
C ALA A 214 10.50 6.18 7.10
N VAL A 215 9.84 5.12 7.57
CA VAL A 215 8.77 4.43 6.82
C VAL A 215 7.58 5.35 6.58
N GLY A 216 7.14 6.12 7.60
CA GLY A 216 6.03 7.07 7.44
C GLY A 216 6.33 8.13 6.37
N LYS A 217 7.55 8.68 6.37
CA LYS A 217 8.02 9.63 5.33
C LYS A 217 8.09 8.97 3.95
N LEU A 218 8.62 7.75 3.87
CA LEU A 218 8.70 7.00 2.62
C LEU A 218 7.31 6.75 2.04
N ALA A 219 6.37 6.28 2.86
CA ALA A 219 4.99 6.01 2.44
C ALA A 219 4.30 7.29 1.97
N THR A 220 4.50 8.41 2.67
CA THR A 220 3.98 9.72 2.25
C THR A 220 4.54 10.15 0.90
N ASP A 221 5.84 9.96 0.67
CA ASP A 221 6.48 10.32 -0.60
C ASP A 221 6.05 9.39 -1.74
N ILE A 222 5.88 8.09 -1.50
CA ILE A 222 5.26 7.14 -2.46
C ILE A 222 3.86 7.62 -2.84
N GLN A 223 3.05 7.99 -1.84
CA GLN A 223 1.69 8.49 -2.03
C GLN A 223 1.60 9.78 -2.84
N ALA A 224 2.70 10.52 -2.97
CA ALA A 224 2.79 11.74 -3.76
C ALA A 224 3.23 11.49 -5.21
N LYS A 225 3.71 10.28 -5.56
CA LYS A 225 4.14 9.94 -6.93
C LYS A 225 3.03 9.43 -7.84
N PHE A 226 1.81 9.28 -7.30
CA PHE A 226 0.65 8.80 -8.02
C PHE A 226 -0.56 9.71 -7.83
#